data_AF-A0A1K1Y4I0-F1
#
_entry.id   AF-A0A1K1Y4I0-F1
#
_cell.length_a   1.000
_cell.length_b   1.000
_cell.length_c   1.000
_cell.angle_alpha   90.00
_cell.angle_beta   90.00
_cell.angle_gamma   90.00
#
_symmetry.space_group_name_H-M   'P 1'
#
loop_
_entity.id
_entity.type
_entity.pdbx_description
1 polymer ?
#
loop_
_entity_poly.entity_id
_entity_poly.type
_entity_poly.pdbx_seq_one_letter_code
_entity_poly.pdbx_strand_id
1 'polypeptide(L)'
;MVVVLSGGWERADPALLAARTRRLHRLAHRVVWANPRKARPGYAPLAAGMAAALPHVDAFVEGHSPAALEQPAAVIRGEAFDA
;
A
#
# COMPACT_ATOMS: atom_id res chain seq x y z
N MET A 1 -1.16 -5.89 -12.35
CA MET A 1 -1.35 -5.15 -11.09
C MET A 1 -0.34 -5.64 -10.07
N VAL A 2 0.08 -4.83 -9.10
CA VAL A 2 0.98 -5.24 -8.02
C VAL A 2 0.33 -4.96 -6.66
N VAL A 3 0.38 -5.95 -5.77
CA VAL A 3 -0.09 -5.83 -4.39
C VAL A 3 1.10 -5.99 -3.45
N VAL A 4 1.29 -5.02 -2.55
CA VAL A 4 2.31 -5.02 -1.51
C VAL A 4 1.65 -5.33 -0.18
N LEU A 5 1.99 -6.47 0.41
CA LEU A 5 1.54 -6.89 1.74
C LEU A 5 2.68 -6.63 2.73
N SER A 6 2.66 -5.48 3.38
CA SER A 6 3.75 -5.08 4.27
C SER A 6 3.33 -4.02 5.28
N GLY A 7 3.94 -4.05 6.47
CA GLY A 7 3.86 -2.95 7.43
C GLY A 7 4.69 -1.73 7.03
N GLY A 8 5.60 -1.84 6.04
CA GLY A 8 6.48 -0.79 5.53
C GLY A 8 7.44 -0.19 6.56
N TRP A 9 7.94 -1.02 7.46
CA TRP A 9 9.12 -0.69 8.25
C TRP A 9 10.37 -0.85 7.37
N GLU A 10 10.91 0.28 6.90
CA GLU A 10 12.20 0.35 6.20
C GLU A 10 13.26 0.94 7.15
N ARG A 11 14.48 0.40 7.14
CA ARG A 11 15.62 0.90 7.94
C ARG A 11 16.68 1.59 7.10
N ALA A 12 16.68 1.36 5.78
CA ALA A 12 17.55 2.04 4.84
C ALA A 12 17.02 3.44 4.47
N ASP A 13 17.72 4.12 3.55
CA ASP A 13 17.31 5.41 3.01
C ASP A 13 15.88 5.35 2.39
N PRO A 14 14.91 6.11 2.93
CA PRO A 14 13.55 6.20 2.40
C PRO A 14 13.49 6.62 0.93
N ALA A 15 14.48 7.38 0.43
CA ALA A 15 14.51 7.84 -0.95
C ALA A 15 14.63 6.68 -1.94
N LEU A 16 15.34 5.59 -1.56
CA LEU A 16 15.43 4.40 -2.39
C LEU A 16 14.06 3.73 -2.52
N LEU A 17 13.34 3.56 -1.41
CA LEU A 17 12.00 2.97 -1.43
C LEU A 17 11.04 3.85 -2.25
N ALA A 18 11.05 5.16 -2.08
CA ALA A 18 10.27 6.08 -2.90
C ALA A 18 10.58 5.93 -4.39
N ALA A 19 11.86 5.92 -4.78
CA ALA A 19 12.27 5.77 -6.17
C ALA A 19 11.82 4.44 -6.79
N ARG A 20 11.86 3.34 -6.02
CA ARG A 20 11.40 2.02 -6.46
C ARG A 20 9.87 1.95 -6.57
N THR A 21 9.14 2.46 -5.59
CA THR A 21 7.67 2.52 -5.65
C THR A 21 7.19 3.42 -6.78
N ARG A 22 7.86 4.55 -7.02
CA ARG A 22 7.59 5.43 -8.17
C ARG A 22 7.80 4.72 -9.51
N ARG A 23 8.88 3.94 -9.63
CA ARG A 23 9.12 3.13 -10.83
C ARG A 23 8.06 2.06 -10.99
N LEU A 24 7.67 1.40 -9.90
CA LEU A 24 6.62 0.38 -9.89
C LEU A 24 5.28 0.94 -10.36
N HIS A 25 4.88 2.11 -9.86
CA HIS A 25 3.65 2.81 -10.25
C HIS A 25 3.59 3.12 -11.75
N ARG A 26 4.73 3.46 -12.38
CA ARG A 26 4.79 3.67 -13.85
C ARG A 26 4.70 2.39 -14.68
N LEU A 27 5.03 1.24 -14.10
CA LEU A 27 5.11 -0.04 -14.82
C LEU A 27 3.89 -0.95 -14.56
N ALA A 28 3.29 -0.82 -13.38
CA ALA A 28 2.13 -1.58 -13.00
C ALA A 28 0.85 -0.86 -13.46
N HIS A 29 -0.17 -1.62 -13.83
CA HIS A 29 -1.50 -1.06 -14.06
C HIS A 29 -2.05 -0.33 -12.82
N ARG A 30 -1.78 -0.87 -11.62
CA ARG A 30 -2.08 -0.31 -10.29
C ARG A 30 -1.12 -0.91 -9.25
N VAL A 31 -0.80 -0.14 -8.22
CA VAL A 31 -0.02 -0.51 -7.02
C VAL A 31 -0.91 -0.36 -5.79
N VAL A 32 -1.29 -1.47 -5.19
CA VAL A 32 -2.10 -1.51 -3.97
C VAL A 32 -1.22 -1.91 -2.79
N TRP A 33 -1.24 -1.14 -1.71
CA TRP A 33 -0.53 -1.47 -0.48
C TRP A 33 -1.51 -1.87 0.61
N ALA A 34 -1.53 -3.17 0.93
CA ALA A 34 -2.30 -3.73 2.03
C ALA A 34 -1.43 -3.80 3.29
N ASN A 35 -1.79 -3.00 4.29
CA ASN A 35 -1.01 -2.88 5.53
C ASN A 35 -1.73 -3.55 6.71
N PRO A 36 -1.11 -4.54 7.38
CA PRO A 36 -1.74 -5.28 8.48
C PRO A 36 -1.97 -4.42 9.74
N ARG A 37 -1.38 -3.22 9.81
CA ARG A 37 -1.51 -2.30 10.94
C ARG A 37 -2.56 -1.21 10.71
N LYS A 38 -3.04 -1.00 9.47
CA LYS A 38 -3.94 0.10 9.12
C LYS A 38 -5.26 0.08 9.88
N ALA A 39 -5.79 -1.12 10.17
CA ALA A 39 -7.04 -1.30 10.91
C ALA A 39 -6.96 -0.91 12.40
N ARG A 40 -5.75 -0.64 12.93
CA ARG A 40 -5.61 -0.24 14.34
C ARG A 40 -6.11 1.19 14.53
N PRO A 41 -6.99 1.46 15.51
CA PRO A 41 -7.41 2.81 15.83
C PRO A 41 -6.22 3.75 16.08
N GLY A 42 -6.24 4.93 15.46
CA GLY A 42 -5.16 5.90 15.57
C GLY A 42 -3.89 5.55 14.77
N TYR A 43 -3.91 4.52 13.93
CA TYR A 43 -2.79 4.21 13.05
C TYR A 43 -2.50 5.37 12.09
N ALA A 44 -1.25 5.83 12.08
CA ALA A 44 -0.72 6.74 11.08
C ALA A 44 0.53 6.12 10.42
N PRO A 45 0.69 6.22 9.08
CA PRO A 45 1.81 5.64 8.35
C PRO A 45 3.08 6.50 8.46
N LEU A 46 3.54 6.76 9.68
CA LEU A 46 4.63 7.70 9.98
C LEU A 46 6.03 7.14 9.73
N ALA A 47 6.16 5.83 9.50
CA ALA A 47 7.45 5.23 9.16
C ALA A 47 8.01 5.90 7.89
N ALA A 48 9.22 6.44 7.95
CA ALA A 48 9.76 7.29 6.89
C ALA A 48 9.72 6.64 5.49
N GLY A 49 10.07 5.36 5.39
CA GLY A 49 9.95 4.61 4.13
C GLY A 49 8.52 4.51 3.61
N MET A 50 7.55 4.29 4.50
CA MET A 50 6.14 4.26 4.12
C MET A 50 5.65 5.64 3.69
N ALA A 51 5.91 6.68 4.48
CA ALA A 51 5.54 8.06 4.15
C ALA A 51 6.12 8.49 2.79
N ALA A 52 7.34 8.07 2.47
CA ALA A 52 7.99 8.36 1.19
C ALA A 52 7.42 7.54 0.02
N ALA A 53 6.92 6.33 0.26
CA ALA A 53 6.36 5.46 -0.77
C ALA A 53 4.89 5.76 -1.10
N LEU A 54 4.10 6.20 -0.11
CA LEU A 54 2.65 6.38 -0.23
C LEU A 54 2.20 7.31 -1.37
N PRO A 55 2.91 8.40 -1.73
CA PRO A 55 2.56 9.23 -2.89
C PRO A 55 2.60 8.49 -4.24
N HIS A 56 3.12 7.27 -4.27
CA HIS A 56 3.25 6.42 -5.46
C HIS A 56 2.43 5.13 -5.35
N VAL A 57 1.50 5.07 -4.41
CA VAL A 57 0.57 3.95 -4.21
C VAL A 57 -0.81 4.39 -4.64
N ASP A 58 -1.48 3.59 -5.46
CA ASP A 58 -2.82 3.90 -5.97
C ASP A 58 -3.92 3.65 -4.92
N ALA A 59 -3.73 2.66 -4.04
CA ALA A 59 -4.65 2.38 -2.93
C ALA A 59 -3.91 1.88 -1.69
N PHE A 60 -4.22 2.45 -0.54
CA PHE A 60 -3.67 2.05 0.76
C PHE A 60 -4.77 1.46 1.64
N VAL A 61 -4.83 0.14 1.72
CA VAL A 61 -5.94 -0.64 2.30
C VAL A 61 -5.52 -1.45 3.53
N GLU A 62 -6.50 -1.97 4.24
CA GLU A 62 -6.26 -2.85 5.38
C GLU A 62 -5.78 -4.22 4.90
N GLY A 63 -4.87 -4.85 5.63
CA GLY A 63 -4.30 -6.16 5.25
C GLY A 63 -4.20 -7.14 6.40
N HIS A 64 -5.09 -7.03 7.39
CA HIS A 64 -4.98 -7.70 8.69
C HIS A 64 -5.74 -9.03 8.79
N SER A 65 -6.51 -9.42 7.77
CA SER A 65 -7.26 -10.69 7.71
C SER A 65 -7.59 -11.07 6.26
N PRO A 66 -7.95 -12.34 5.96
CA PRO A 66 -8.44 -12.74 4.64
C PRO A 66 -9.70 -11.98 4.21
N ALA A 67 -10.60 -11.66 5.15
CA ALA A 67 -11.73 -10.76 4.89
C ALA A 67 -11.25 -9.36 4.50
N ALA A 68 -10.20 -8.84 5.15
CA ALA A 68 -9.56 -7.60 4.74
C ALA A 68 -8.84 -7.70 3.38
N LEU A 69 -8.59 -8.91 2.86
CA LEU A 69 -8.07 -9.11 1.50
C LEU A 69 -9.16 -9.03 0.42
N GLU A 70 -10.45 -9.09 0.79
CA GLU A 70 -11.56 -8.94 -0.15
C GLU A 70 -11.61 -7.54 -0.77
N GLN A 71 -11.28 -6.50 0.02
CA GLN A 71 -11.15 -5.12 -0.49
C GLN A 71 -10.06 -4.98 -1.57
N PRO A 72 -8.78 -5.34 -1.31
CA PRO A 72 -7.80 -5.37 -2.38
C PRO A 72 -8.19 -6.30 -3.52
N ALA A 73 -8.84 -7.44 -3.26
CA ALA A 73 -9.38 -8.35 -4.30
C ALA A 73 -10.36 -7.64 -5.25
N ALA A 74 -11.31 -6.86 -4.73
CA ALA A 74 -12.25 -6.05 -5.51
C ALA A 74 -11.53 -4.98 -6.35
N VAL A 75 -10.51 -4.32 -5.78
CA VAL A 75 -9.66 -3.37 -6.52
C VAL A 75 -8.90 -4.05 -7.66
N ILE A 76 -8.44 -5.30 -7.49
CA ILE A 76 -7.82 -6.09 -8.59
C ILE A 76 -8.82 -6.34 -9.71
N ARG A 77 -10.08 -6.62 -9.35
CA ARG A 77 -11.16 -6.92 -10.30
C ARG A 77 -11.69 -5.69 -11.04
N GLY A 78 -11.32 -4.48 -10.62
CA GLY A 78 -11.74 -3.23 -11.26
C GLY A 78 -13.08 -2.67 -10.76
N GLU A 79 -13.56 -3.14 -9.62
CA GLU A 79 -14.77 -2.65 -8.96
C GLU A 79 -14.48 -1.31 -8.26
N ALA A 80 -15.37 -0.31 -8.41
CA ALA A 80 -15.22 0.99 -7.77
C ALA A 80 -15.41 0.88 -6.26
N PHE A 81 -14.59 1.61 -5.51
CA PHE A 81 -14.66 1.69 -4.05
C PHE A 81 -15.63 2.81 -3.65
N ASP A 82 -16.80 2.46 -3.11
CA ASP A 82 -17.65 3.43 -2.42
C ASP A 82 -17.07 3.66 -1.01
N ALA A 83 -16.83 4.94 -0.71
CA ALA A 83 -16.10 5.43 0.45
C ALA A 83 -16.89 5.32 1.77
#